data_AF-A0A837HXT0-F1
#
_entry.id   AF-A0A837HXT0-F1
#
_cell.length_a   1.000
_cell.length_b   1.000
_cell.length_c   1.000
_cell.angle_alpha   90.00
_cell.angle_beta   90.00
_cell.angle_gamma   90.00
#
_symmetry.space_group_name_H-M   'P 1'
#
loop_
_entity.id
_entity.type
_entity.pdbx_description
1 polymer ?
#
loop_
_entity_poly.entity_id
_entity_poly.type
_entity_poly.pdbx_seq_one_letter_code
_entity_poly.pdbx_strand_id
1 'polypeptide(L)'
;MEEQNKFLIPAAIVFAGIVIAVAVVYSTNDKSRNANTDNTKIAALTALPAISSSDFVLGEQNAPVTVIEYGDFQCPFCGKFFRDTESVLREKYIKTGKVRFIYRDFA
;
A
#
# COMPACT_ATOMS: atom_id res chain seq x y z
N MET A 1 47.52 -0.59 34.55
CA MET A 1 46.35 -1.27 33.96
C MET A 1 45.63 -0.39 32.93
N GLU A 2 46.33 0.53 32.25
CA GLU A 2 45.73 1.52 31.31
C GLU A 2 45.94 1.15 29.82
N GLU A 3 46.90 0.26 29.54
CA GLU A 3 47.25 -0.16 28.17
C GLU A 3 46.24 -1.14 27.53
N GLN A 4 45.50 -1.94 28.31
CA GLN A 4 44.54 -2.91 27.74
C GLN A 4 43.29 -2.24 27.14
N ASN A 5 42.79 -1.15 27.75
CA ASN A 5 41.55 -0.50 27.31
C ASN A 5 41.75 0.33 26.04
N LYS A 6 43.00 0.69 25.71
CA LYS A 6 43.35 1.45 24.51
C LYS A 6 43.23 0.63 23.22
N PHE A 7 43.41 -0.68 23.29
CA PHE A 7 43.24 -1.61 22.16
C PHE A 7 41.90 -2.35 22.17
N LEU A 8 41.27 -2.55 23.34
CA LEU A 8 39.96 -3.21 23.45
C LEU A 8 38.82 -2.40 22.81
N ILE A 9 38.81 -1.08 22.98
CA ILE A 9 37.78 -0.20 22.40
C ILE A 9 37.81 -0.23 20.86
N PRO A 10 38.95 0.00 20.17
CA PRO A 10 38.98 -0.07 18.71
C PRO A 10 38.73 -1.49 18.19
N ALA A 11 39.20 -2.54 18.88
CA ALA A 11 38.94 -3.92 18.49
C ALA A 11 37.45 -4.28 18.55
N ALA A 12 36.73 -3.81 19.57
CA ALA A 12 35.29 -4.03 19.70
C ALA A 12 34.47 -3.32 18.60
N ILE A 13 34.87 -2.10 18.22
CA ILE A 13 34.21 -1.34 17.14
C ILE A 13 34.37 -2.06 15.79
N VAL A 14 35.58 -2.55 15.51
CA VAL A 14 35.86 -3.30 14.28
C VAL A 14 35.07 -4.61 14.25
N PHE A 15 35.04 -5.34 15.37
CA PHE A 15 34.28 -6.58 15.48
C PHE A 15 32.77 -6.36 15.28
N ALA A 16 32.20 -5.33 15.90
CA ALA A 16 30.79 -4.97 15.72
C ALA A 16 30.47 -4.60 14.26
N GLY A 17 31.35 -3.84 13.59
CA GLY A 17 31.20 -3.51 12.17
C GLY A 17 31.18 -4.74 11.26
N ILE A 18 32.06 -5.72 11.53
CA ILE A 18 32.10 -6.99 10.79
C ILE A 18 30.81 -7.78 11.00
N VAL A 19 30.32 -7.88 12.23
CA VAL A 19 29.08 -8.61 12.55
C VAL A 19 27.86 -7.98 11.86
N ILE A 20 27.75 -6.65 11.86
CA ILE A 20 26.65 -5.94 11.20
C ILE A 20 26.70 -6.14 9.68
N ALA A 21 27.88 -6.02 9.07
CA ALA A 21 28.05 -6.21 7.62
C ALA A 21 27.67 -7.63 7.17
N VAL A 22 28.11 -8.65 7.92
CA VAL A 22 27.77 -10.05 7.67
C VAL A 22 26.25 -10.26 7.79
N ALA A 23 25.62 -9.74 8.83
CA ALA A 23 24.18 -9.87 9.03
C ALA A 23 23.35 -9.27 7.88
N VAL A 24 23.75 -8.09 7.36
CA VAL A 24 23.09 -7.46 6.22
C VAL A 24 23.21 -8.31 4.96
N VAL A 25 24.40 -8.83 4.65
CA VAL A 25 24.61 -9.68 3.47
C VAL A 25 23.76 -10.95 3.54
N TYR A 26 23.74 -11.63 4.69
CA TYR A 26 22.91 -12.82 4.88
C TYR A 26 21.41 -12.51 4.83
N SER A 27 20.96 -11.38 5.39
CA SER A 27 19.54 -11.00 5.41
C SER A 27 19.00 -10.58 4.04
N THR A 28 19.82 -9.94 3.20
CA THR A 28 19.39 -9.54 1.85
C THR A 28 19.26 -10.70 0.87
N ASN A 29 19.89 -11.85 1.15
CA ASN A 29 19.87 -13.02 0.27
C ASN A 29 18.57 -13.86 0.37
N ASP A 30 17.70 -13.57 1.35
CA ASP A 30 16.42 -14.27 1.56
C ASP A 30 15.24 -13.59 0.81
N LYS A 31 15.52 -12.55 0.01
CA LYS A 31 14.52 -11.79 -0.77
C LYS A 31 14.20 -12.39 -2.15
N SER A 32 14.19 -13.72 -2.23
CA SER A 32 13.67 -14.46 -3.39
C SER A 32 12.65 -15.52 -2.95
N ARG A 33 11.63 -15.07 -2.21
CA ARG A 33 10.40 -15.85 -2.04
C ARG A 33 9.57 -15.78 -3.32
N ASN A 34 9.83 -16.75 -4.19
CA ASN A 34 8.89 -17.45 -5.07
C ASN A 34 7.65 -16.67 -5.56
N ALA A 35 7.73 -16.19 -6.80
CA ALA A 35 6.58 -15.82 -7.63
C ALA A 35 5.84 -17.08 -8.11
N ASN A 36 5.22 -17.83 -7.20
CA ASN A 36 4.32 -18.94 -7.54
C ASN A 36 3.12 -18.96 -6.56
N THR A 37 2.46 -17.80 -6.45
CA THR A 37 1.18 -17.61 -5.75
C THR A 37 0.22 -16.81 -6.63
N ASP A 38 0.29 -16.98 -7.94
CA ASP A 38 -0.57 -16.24 -8.88
C ASP A 38 -1.90 -16.96 -9.15
N ASN A 39 -1.96 -18.28 -9.00
CA ASN A 39 -3.18 -19.05 -9.34
C ASN A 39 -4.29 -18.98 -8.29
N THR A 40 -4.01 -18.53 -7.06
CA THR A 40 -5.05 -18.32 -6.03
C THR A 40 -5.63 -16.90 -6.09
N LYS A 41 -4.91 -15.94 -6.68
CA LYS A 41 -5.33 -14.54 -6.79
C LYS A 41 -6.27 -14.30 -7.99
N ILE A 42 -6.14 -15.11 -9.05
CA ILE A 42 -6.98 -15.01 -10.25
C ILE A 42 -8.42 -15.46 -9.99
N ALA A 43 -8.65 -16.47 -9.15
CA ALA A 43 -10.01 -16.90 -8.77
C ALA A 43 -10.77 -15.83 -7.95
N ALA A 44 -10.07 -15.01 -7.17
CA ALA A 44 -10.65 -13.89 -6.44
C ALA A 44 -10.95 -12.67 -7.35
N LEU A 45 -10.20 -12.51 -8.45
CA LEU A 45 -10.40 -11.42 -9.41
C LEU A 45 -11.73 -11.54 -10.18
N THR A 46 -12.20 -12.77 -10.40
CA THR A 46 -13.48 -13.08 -11.07
C THR A 46 -14.71 -12.69 -10.23
N ALA A 47 -14.54 -12.47 -8.93
CA ALA A 47 -15.61 -12.08 -8.00
C ALA A 47 -15.73 -10.55 -7.81
N LEU A 48 -14.87 -9.76 -8.45
CA LEU A 48 -14.97 -8.31 -8.38
C LEU A 48 -16.23 -7.85 -9.13
N PRO A 49 -17.01 -6.91 -8.56
CA PRO A 49 -18.20 -6.42 -9.21
C PRO A 49 -17.85 -5.74 -10.54
N ALA A 50 -18.49 -6.19 -11.62
CA ALA A 50 -18.33 -5.59 -12.94
C ALA A 50 -18.74 -4.12 -12.91
N ILE A 51 -18.00 -3.28 -13.62
CA ILE A 51 -18.26 -1.85 -13.74
C ILE A 51 -19.07 -1.63 -15.01
N SER A 52 -20.23 -1.03 -14.86
CA SER A 52 -21.27 -0.89 -15.88
C SER A 52 -21.40 0.56 -16.36
N SER A 53 -22.12 0.79 -17.45
CA SER A 53 -22.39 2.14 -17.96
C SER A 53 -23.33 2.96 -17.08
N SER A 54 -24.04 2.33 -16.13
CA SER A 54 -24.89 3.01 -15.15
C SER A 54 -24.13 3.47 -13.91
N ASP A 55 -22.85 3.11 -13.78
CA ASP A 55 -22.02 3.55 -12.66
C ASP A 55 -21.60 5.02 -12.80
N PHE A 56 -21.61 5.76 -11.70
CA PHE A 56 -21.08 7.12 -11.66
C PHE A 56 -19.58 7.07 -11.46
N VAL A 57 -18.80 7.35 -12.51
CA VAL A 57 -17.34 7.21 -12.51
C VAL A 57 -16.64 8.58 -12.51
N LEU A 58 -15.62 8.73 -11.67
CA LEU A 58 -14.72 9.87 -11.62
C LEU A 58 -13.25 9.40 -11.70
N GLY A 59 -12.43 10.15 -12.44
CA GLY A 59 -11.00 9.87 -12.62
C GLY A 59 -10.68 9.11 -13.90
N GLU A 60 -9.41 8.73 -14.05
CA GLU A 60 -8.91 8.08 -15.26
C GLU A 60 -9.37 6.62 -15.35
N GLN A 61 -9.76 6.18 -16.55
CA GLN A 61 -10.21 4.80 -16.79
C GLN A 61 -9.12 3.77 -16.44
N ASN A 62 -7.86 4.13 -16.67
CA ASN A 62 -6.69 3.27 -16.47
C ASN A 62 -5.97 3.51 -15.13
N ALA A 63 -6.61 4.21 -14.19
CA ALA A 63 -6.02 4.41 -12.87
C ALA A 63 -5.73 3.05 -12.21
N PRO A 64 -4.57 2.90 -11.54
CA PRO A 64 -4.12 1.61 -11.02
C PRO A 64 -4.97 1.06 -9.87
N VAL A 65 -5.78 1.91 -9.23
CA VAL A 65 -6.67 1.53 -8.12
C VAL A 65 -8.09 1.96 -8.46
N THR A 66 -9.06 1.06 -8.24
CA THR A 66 -10.49 1.38 -8.32
C THR A 66 -11.10 1.35 -6.92
N VAL A 67 -11.85 2.40 -6.57
CA VAL A 67 -12.62 2.50 -5.33
C VAL A 67 -14.09 2.56 -5.71
N ILE A 68 -14.90 1.67 -5.12
CA ILE A 68 -16.35 1.65 -5.29
C ILE A 68 -16.97 2.04 -3.94
N GLU A 69 -17.60 3.21 -3.89
CA GLU A 69 -18.43 3.64 -2.76
C GLU A 69 -19.88 3.17 -3.01
N TYR A 70 -20.40 2.37 -2.10
CA TYR A 70 -21.83 2.13 -1.98
C TYR A 70 -22.39 3.12 -0.97
N GLY A 71 -23.20 4.05 -1.43
CA GLY A 71 -23.76 5.12 -0.63
C GLY A 71 -25.27 5.23 -0.77
N ASP A 72 -25.88 5.91 0.18
CA ASP A 72 -27.30 6.26 0.19
C ASP A 72 -27.39 7.76 0.53
N PHE A 73 -28.17 8.51 -0.26
CA PHE A 73 -28.36 9.94 -0.06
C PHE A 73 -29.00 10.29 1.29
N GLN A 74 -29.72 9.36 1.92
CA GLN A 74 -30.33 9.51 3.24
C GLN A 74 -29.39 9.10 4.37
N CYS A 75 -28.25 8.45 4.08
CA CYS A 75 -27.31 8.02 5.10
C CYS A 75 -26.48 9.21 5.63
N PRO A 76 -26.53 9.53 6.94
CA PRO A 76 -25.80 10.66 7.51
C PRO A 76 -24.29 10.47 7.44
N PHE A 77 -23.80 9.23 7.47
CA PHE A 77 -22.37 8.92 7.37
C PHE A 77 -21.84 9.05 5.94
N CYS A 78 -22.62 8.66 4.93
CA CYS A 78 -22.29 8.92 3.51
C CYS A 78 -22.21 10.43 3.26
N GLY A 79 -23.16 11.20 3.79
CA GLY A 79 -23.11 12.66 3.72
C GLY A 79 -21.89 13.27 4.42
N LYS A 80 -21.45 12.70 5.55
CA LYS A 80 -20.21 13.13 6.23
C LYS A 80 -18.97 12.80 5.39
N PHE A 81 -18.89 11.60 4.82
CA PHE A 81 -17.81 11.20 3.92
C PHE A 81 -17.69 12.16 2.73
N PHE A 82 -18.81 12.48 2.08
CA PHE A 82 -18.83 13.39 0.94
C PHE A 82 -18.30 14.79 1.27
N ARG A 83 -18.62 15.32 2.46
CA ARG A 83 -18.16 16.66 2.88
C ARG A 83 -16.70 16.69 3.32
N ASP A 84 -16.29 15.69 4.10
CA ASP A 84 -15.03 15.77 4.84
C ASP A 84 -13.88 14.99 4.17
N THR A 85 -14.18 13.84 3.56
CA THR A 85 -13.18 12.88 3.07
C THR A 85 -13.06 12.89 1.56
N GLU A 86 -14.19 12.99 0.86
CA GLU A 86 -14.23 12.87 -0.60
C GLU A 86 -13.41 13.96 -1.27
N SER A 87 -13.44 15.19 -0.77
CA SER A 87 -12.65 16.30 -1.33
C SER A 87 -11.14 16.01 -1.31
N VAL A 88 -10.64 15.45 -0.21
CA VAL A 88 -9.23 15.07 -0.07
C VAL A 88 -8.89 13.89 -0.99
N LEU A 89 -9.79 12.90 -1.09
CA LEU A 89 -9.64 11.76 -2.00
C LEU A 89 -9.56 12.24 -3.45
N ARG A 90 -10.43 13.19 -3.82
CA ARG A 90 -10.52 13.77 -5.16
C ARG A 90 -9.25 14.49 -5.58
N GLU A 91 -8.77 15.40 -4.74
CA GLU A 91 -7.59 16.21 -5.08
C GLU A 91 -6.30 15.37 -5.09
N LYS A 92 -6.11 14.48 -4.12
CA LYS A 92 -4.82 13.77 -3.94
C LYS A 92 -4.68 12.50 -4.77
N TYR A 93 -5.79 11.90 -5.21
CA TYR A 93 -5.77 10.57 -5.82
C TYR A 93 -6.57 10.48 -7.12
N ILE A 94 -7.78 11.04 -7.18
CA ILE A 94 -8.61 10.97 -8.39
C ILE A 94 -8.02 11.86 -9.48
N LYS A 95 -7.78 13.15 -9.19
CA LYS A 95 -7.22 14.10 -10.16
C LYS A 95 -5.79 13.79 -10.57
N THR A 96 -5.03 13.08 -9.74
CA THR A 96 -3.66 12.67 -10.05
C THR A 96 -3.59 11.34 -10.82
N GLY A 97 -4.73 10.81 -11.29
CA GLY A 97 -4.79 9.55 -12.05
C GLY A 97 -4.48 8.29 -11.23
N LYS A 98 -4.40 8.38 -9.90
CA LYS A 98 -4.05 7.25 -9.03
C LYS A 98 -5.25 6.38 -8.70
N VAL A 99 -6.44 6.98 -8.62
CA VAL A 99 -7.68 6.31 -8.25
C VAL A 99 -8.77 6.60 -9.27
N ARG A 100 -9.44 5.54 -9.73
CA ARG A 100 -10.76 5.61 -10.37
C ARG A 100 -11.81 5.42 -9.28
N PHE A 101 -12.63 6.44 -9.07
CA PHE A 101 -13.66 6.42 -8.05
C PHE A 101 -15.02 6.16 -8.68
N ILE A 102 -15.81 5.30 -8.06
CA ILE A 102 -17.12 4.90 -8.54
C ILE A 102 -18.12 5.02 -7.41
N TYR A 103 -19.20 5.76 -7.62
CA TYR A 103 -20.33 5.81 -6.70
C TYR A 103 -21.46 4.91 -7.20
N ARG A 104 -22.05 4.14 -6.28
CA ARG A 104 -23.24 3.34 -6.49
C ARG A 104 -24.26 3.65 -5.42
N ASP A 105 -25.47 3.92 -5.87
CA ASP A 105 -26.60 3.99 -4.95
C ASP A 105 -26.87 2.60 -4.38
N PHE A 106 -27.01 2.52 -3.06
CA PHE A 106 -27.31 1.29 -2.35
C PHE A 106 -28.82 1.10 -2.12
N ALA A 107 -29.61 2.18 -2.24
CA ALA A 107 -31.05 2.20 -1.98
C ALA A 107 -31.90 1.81 -3.20
#